data_AF-A0AA96UBX8-F1
#
_entry.id   AF-A0AA96UBX8-F1
#
_cell.length_a   1.000
_cell.length_b   1.000
_cell.length_c   1.000
_cell.angle_alpha   90.00
_cell.angle_beta   90.00
_cell.angle_gamma   90.00
#
_symmetry.space_group_name_H-M   'P 1'
#
loop_
_entity.id
_entity.type
_entity.pdbx_description
1 polymer ?
#
loop_
_entity_poly.entity_id
_entity_poly.type
_entity_poly.pdbx_seq_one_letter_code
_entity_poly.pdbx_strand_id
1 'polypeptide(L)'
;MRKSAVAMCAVAAVGAVAVVLVPATSPEVSGGDTALVSVVVNHGRTVELGPDETRTIEVEVTASDRSGIRAVDPIGLWGPNYATLKVGPMSCVPLSAGGTTSRCSGEATVAAGSRALFDDQAGTWFVDLRIRAADGDRYVSKNAAGFSLKRSARFDLAAADPARVAEGGAVTVRARLQRADWDRKAEVPQQGTAAYLQFRPVGSDTWTTLATARTDADGLLAVNVPARGPGAFQWYAPGDKWTAGAVSEVLPLEVDGAGAHPGQ
;
A
#
# COMPACT_ATOMS: atom_id res chain seq x y z
N MET A 1 40.59 23.18 -20.18
CA MET A 1 39.74 23.17 -18.97
C MET A 1 38.38 22.58 -19.34
N ARG A 2 38.17 21.28 -19.08
CA ARG A 2 36.90 20.59 -19.36
C ARG A 2 36.07 20.60 -18.07
N LYS A 3 34.90 21.23 -18.10
CA LYS A 3 33.95 21.25 -16.98
C LYS A 3 33.22 19.91 -16.94
N SER A 4 33.44 19.13 -15.88
CA SER A 4 32.69 17.91 -15.61
C SER A 4 31.35 18.29 -14.97
N ALA A 5 30.25 18.09 -15.69
CA ALA A 5 28.91 18.20 -15.13
C ALA A 5 28.56 16.88 -14.44
N VAL A 6 28.40 16.92 -13.11
CA VAL A 6 27.84 15.81 -12.34
C VAL A 6 26.33 15.86 -12.53
N ALA A 7 25.79 14.87 -13.23
CA ALA A 7 24.35 14.70 -13.39
C ALA A 7 23.75 14.18 -12.08
N MET A 8 23.07 15.05 -11.34
CA MET A 8 22.17 14.64 -10.26
C MET A 8 20.93 13.98 -10.87
N CYS A 9 20.80 12.66 -10.70
CA CYS A 9 19.55 11.97 -10.99
C CYS A 9 18.52 12.33 -9.90
N ALA A 10 17.61 13.25 -10.21
CA ALA A 10 16.42 13.48 -9.41
C ALA A 10 15.45 12.32 -9.65
N VAL A 11 15.37 11.39 -8.68
CA VAL A 11 14.30 10.38 -8.66
C VAL A 11 13.13 10.98 -7.89
N ALA A 12 12.14 11.49 -8.62
CA ALA A 12 10.86 11.87 -8.03
C ALA A 12 10.16 10.58 -7.57
N ALA A 13 10.03 10.40 -6.25
CA ALA A 13 9.23 9.33 -5.68
C ALA A 13 7.74 9.66 -5.86
N VAL A 14 7.24 9.41 -7.07
CA VAL A 14 5.79 9.27 -7.28
C VAL A 14 5.40 7.99 -6.58
N GLY A 15 4.52 8.07 -5.59
CA GLY A 15 3.90 6.90 -4.97
C GLY A 15 3.18 6.10 -6.04
N ALA A 16 3.86 5.12 -6.61
CA ALA A 16 3.28 4.23 -7.59
C ALA A 16 2.26 3.36 -6.86
N VAL A 17 0.97 3.63 -7.11
CA VAL A 17 -0.06 2.62 -6.92
C VAL A 17 0.33 1.46 -7.81
N ALA A 18 0.96 0.44 -7.22
CA ALA A 18 1.31 -0.78 -7.93
C ALA A 18 0.00 -1.52 -8.25
N VAL A 19 -0.61 -1.19 -9.37
CA VAL A 19 -1.66 -2.03 -9.96
C VAL A 19 -0.96 -3.31 -10.42
N VAL A 20 -1.08 -4.36 -9.63
CA VAL A 20 -0.62 -5.69 -10.03
C VAL A 20 -1.56 -6.16 -11.14
N LEU A 21 -1.13 -6.01 -12.40
CA LEU A 21 -1.77 -6.64 -13.55
C LEU A 21 -1.41 -8.13 -13.50
N VAL A 22 -2.20 -8.92 -12.79
CA VAL A 22 -2.15 -10.38 -12.92
C VAL A 22 -2.80 -10.72 -14.26
N PRO A 23 -2.15 -11.48 -15.16
CA PRO A 23 -2.80 -11.95 -16.37
C PRO A 23 -4.02 -12.80 -15.95
N ALA A 24 -5.22 -12.34 -16.33
CA ALA A 24 -6.43 -13.12 -16.14
C ALA A 24 -6.25 -14.45 -16.86
N THR A 25 -6.30 -15.56 -16.12
CA THR A 25 -6.30 -16.88 -16.75
C THR A 25 -7.61 -17.06 -17.51
N SER A 26 -7.57 -17.79 -18.64
CA SER A 26 -8.79 -18.13 -19.36
C SER A 26 -9.78 -18.81 -18.41
N PRO A 27 -11.09 -18.50 -18.52
CA PRO A 27 -12.08 -19.11 -17.65
C PRO A 27 -12.05 -20.63 -17.78
N GLU A 28 -12.28 -21.32 -16.67
CA GLU A 28 -12.47 -22.77 -16.67
C GLU A 28 -13.75 -23.16 -17.41
N VAL A 29 -14.78 -22.31 -17.34
CA VAL A 29 -16.04 -22.46 -18.06
C VAL A 29 -16.46 -21.10 -18.60
N SER A 30 -16.78 -21.03 -19.89
CA SER A 30 -17.43 -19.89 -20.52
C SER A 30 -18.52 -20.41 -21.46
N GLY A 31 -19.77 -20.02 -21.20
CA GLY A 31 -20.92 -20.30 -22.04
C GLY A 31 -21.41 -19.02 -22.71
N GLY A 32 -21.80 -19.15 -23.99
CA GLY A 32 -22.30 -18.07 -24.84
C GLY A 32 -21.49 -16.77 -24.76
N ASP A 33 -22.15 -15.66 -24.50
CA ASP A 33 -21.54 -14.32 -24.52
C ASP A 33 -21.31 -13.69 -23.14
N THR A 34 -21.55 -14.46 -22.07
CA THR A 34 -21.20 -14.02 -20.72
C THR A 34 -19.70 -13.77 -20.60
N ALA A 35 -19.32 -12.55 -20.23
CA ALA A 35 -17.94 -12.14 -20.07
C ALA A 35 -17.70 -11.42 -18.73
N LEU A 36 -16.53 -11.68 -18.15
CA LEU A 36 -15.97 -10.86 -17.09
C LEU A 36 -15.32 -9.61 -17.69
N VAL A 37 -15.72 -8.43 -17.22
CA VAL A 37 -15.16 -7.15 -17.66
C VAL A 37 -14.09 -6.66 -16.69
N SER A 38 -14.36 -6.66 -15.39
CA SER A 38 -13.39 -6.26 -14.38
C SER A 38 -13.73 -6.81 -12.99
N VAL A 39 -12.71 -6.88 -12.14
CA VAL A 39 -12.86 -7.11 -10.70
C VAL A 39 -12.01 -6.07 -9.97
N VAL A 40 -12.62 -5.40 -8.98
CA VAL A 40 -11.95 -4.41 -8.13
C VAL A 40 -12.16 -4.81 -6.68
N VAL A 41 -11.07 -5.03 -5.95
CA VAL A 41 -11.11 -5.31 -4.51
C VAL A 41 -10.61 -4.08 -3.76
N ASN A 42 -11.30 -3.69 -2.68
CA ASN A 42 -10.94 -2.58 -1.82
C ASN A 42 -10.68 -1.28 -2.60
N HIS A 43 -11.54 -0.98 -3.58
CA HIS A 43 -11.40 0.18 -4.49
C HIS A 43 -10.04 0.22 -5.23
N GLY A 44 -9.42 -0.94 -5.47
CA GLY A 44 -8.12 -1.05 -6.13
C GLY A 44 -6.92 -0.75 -5.23
N ARG A 45 -7.14 -0.57 -3.92
CA ARG A 45 -6.07 -0.29 -2.95
C ARG A 45 -5.63 -1.56 -2.25
N THR A 46 -4.35 -1.62 -1.88
CA THR A 46 -3.82 -2.63 -0.97
C THR A 46 -4.64 -2.66 0.32
N VAL A 47 -4.98 -3.86 0.79
CA VAL A 47 -5.58 -4.05 2.12
C VAL A 47 -4.42 -4.11 3.12
N GLU A 48 -4.31 -3.09 3.97
CA GLU A 48 -3.26 -3.01 4.99
C GLU A 48 -3.91 -3.11 6.37
N LEU A 49 -3.53 -4.12 7.15
CA LEU A 49 -4.14 -4.40 8.45
C LEU A 49 -3.15 -4.26 9.60
N GLY A 50 -3.62 -3.59 10.65
CA GLY A 50 -3.01 -3.59 11.97
C GLY A 50 -3.00 -4.96 12.65
N PRO A 51 -2.37 -5.05 13.83
CA PRO A 51 -2.15 -6.31 14.55
C PRO A 51 -3.42 -7.00 15.05
N ASP A 52 -4.43 -6.23 15.46
CA ASP A 52 -5.71 -6.72 16.01
C ASP A 52 -6.88 -6.02 15.31
N GLU A 53 -6.76 -5.84 13.99
CA GLU A 53 -7.73 -5.10 13.21
C GLU A 53 -8.76 -6.03 12.55
N THR A 54 -10.02 -5.60 12.53
CA THR A 54 -11.06 -6.15 11.66
C THR A 54 -11.51 -5.10 10.67
N ARG A 55 -11.50 -5.46 9.38
CA ARG A 55 -11.88 -4.56 8.29
C ARG A 55 -12.79 -5.26 7.29
N THR A 56 -13.83 -4.58 6.88
CA THR A 56 -14.66 -4.99 5.75
C THR A 56 -14.11 -4.36 4.47
N ILE A 57 -13.95 -5.17 3.43
CA ILE A 57 -13.47 -4.74 2.11
C ILE A 57 -14.56 -4.99 1.07
N GLU A 58 -14.75 -4.02 0.19
CA GLU A 58 -15.66 -4.14 -0.95
C GLU A 58 -15.01 -4.97 -2.06
N VAL A 59 -15.82 -5.81 -2.69
CA VAL A 59 -15.50 -6.52 -3.93
C VAL A 59 -16.53 -6.11 -4.97
N GLU A 60 -16.06 -5.48 -6.04
CA GLU A 60 -16.86 -5.08 -7.19
C GLU A 60 -16.50 -5.95 -8.40
N VAL A 61 -17.50 -6.51 -9.06
CA VAL A 61 -17.36 -7.27 -10.30
C VAL A 61 -18.21 -6.60 -11.38
N THR A 62 -17.60 -6.25 -12.50
CA THR A 62 -18.34 -5.83 -13.70
C THR A 62 -18.37 -7.00 -14.67
N ALA A 63 -19.56 -7.37 -15.13
CA ALA A 63 -19.77 -8.46 -16.08
C ALA A 63 -20.78 -8.04 -17.15
N SER A 64 -20.70 -8.67 -18.32
CA SER A 64 -21.58 -8.41 -19.44
C SER A 64 -22.16 -9.69 -20.04
N ASP A 65 -23.41 -9.59 -20.48
CA ASP A 65 -24.15 -10.60 -21.23
C ASP A 65 -25.36 -9.91 -21.91
N ARG A 66 -25.72 -10.24 -23.15
CA ARG A 66 -26.86 -9.61 -23.86
C ARG A 66 -28.20 -9.81 -23.15
N SER A 67 -28.36 -10.90 -22.40
CA SER A 67 -29.55 -11.17 -21.58
C SER A 67 -29.52 -10.46 -20.22
N GLY A 68 -28.35 -9.91 -19.84
CA GLY A 68 -28.08 -9.30 -18.56
C GLY A 68 -27.55 -10.28 -17.51
N ILE A 69 -27.00 -9.74 -16.43
CA ILE A 69 -26.39 -10.53 -15.36
C ILE A 69 -27.41 -10.82 -14.27
N ARG A 70 -27.65 -12.10 -14.02
CA ARG A 70 -28.56 -12.55 -12.96
C ARG A 70 -27.89 -12.50 -11.60
N ALA A 71 -26.66 -13.00 -11.49
CA ALA A 71 -25.93 -13.03 -10.22
C ALA A 71 -24.43 -13.26 -10.40
N VAL A 72 -23.66 -12.90 -9.38
CA VAL A 72 -22.24 -13.26 -9.21
C VAL A 72 -22.09 -13.92 -7.84
N ASP A 73 -22.05 -15.25 -7.81
CA ASP A 73 -21.87 -16.04 -6.59
C ASP A 73 -21.64 -17.54 -6.92
N PRO A 74 -20.91 -18.27 -6.06
CA PRO A 74 -20.12 -17.77 -4.92
C PRO A 74 -18.80 -17.10 -5.36
N ILE A 75 -18.30 -16.16 -4.56
CA ILE A 75 -16.95 -15.59 -4.70
C ILE A 75 -16.08 -16.05 -3.52
N GLY A 76 -14.94 -16.66 -3.84
CA GLY A 76 -13.91 -17.02 -2.87
C GLY A 76 -12.69 -16.12 -3.04
N LEU A 77 -12.17 -15.58 -1.93
CA LEU A 77 -10.86 -14.94 -1.92
C LEU A 77 -9.86 -15.95 -1.37
N TRP A 78 -8.77 -16.20 -2.10
CA TRP A 78 -7.77 -17.21 -1.78
C TRP A 78 -6.42 -16.56 -1.55
N GLY A 79 -5.85 -16.83 -0.39
CA GLY A 79 -4.54 -16.34 0.01
C GLY A 79 -3.50 -17.45 0.10
N PRO A 80 -2.26 -17.09 0.48
CA PRO A 80 -1.22 -18.05 0.82
C PRO A 80 -1.67 -19.01 1.93
N ASN A 81 -1.01 -20.18 2.02
CA ASN A 81 -1.24 -21.18 3.07
C ASN A 81 -2.72 -21.56 3.25
N TYR A 82 -3.43 -21.72 2.14
CA TYR A 82 -4.85 -22.11 2.10
C TYR A 82 -5.79 -21.15 2.84
N ALA A 83 -5.37 -19.90 3.05
CA ALA A 83 -6.22 -18.87 3.60
C ALA A 83 -7.40 -18.64 2.66
N THR A 84 -8.60 -18.50 3.23
CA THR A 84 -9.80 -18.22 2.44
C THR A 84 -10.69 -17.22 3.16
N LEU A 85 -11.24 -16.31 2.38
CA LEU A 85 -12.31 -15.41 2.82
C LEU A 85 -13.48 -15.58 1.85
N LYS A 86 -14.69 -15.44 2.38
CA LYS A 86 -15.90 -15.46 1.58
C LYS A 86 -16.42 -14.04 1.44
N VAL A 87 -16.83 -13.70 0.22
CA VAL A 87 -17.63 -12.50 -0.03
C VAL A 87 -19.08 -12.86 0.31
N GLY A 88 -19.78 -11.96 0.98
CA GLY A 88 -21.21 -12.05 1.20
C GLY A 88 -22.01 -12.02 -0.11
N PRO A 89 -23.34 -12.10 -0.04
CA PRO A 89 -24.19 -11.97 -1.22
C PRO A 89 -23.90 -10.69 -2.00
N MET A 90 -23.81 -10.81 -3.33
CA MET A 90 -23.56 -9.68 -4.21
C MET A 90 -24.88 -9.06 -4.68
N SER A 91 -24.94 -7.73 -4.75
CA SER A 91 -26.04 -6.98 -5.38
C SER A 91 -25.64 -6.51 -6.77
N CYS A 92 -26.34 -7.00 -7.80
CA CYS A 92 -26.08 -6.65 -9.20
C CYS A 92 -27.02 -5.56 -9.70
N VAL A 93 -26.43 -4.48 -10.24
CA VAL A 93 -27.15 -3.33 -10.80
C VAL A 93 -26.70 -3.14 -12.26
N PRO A 94 -27.62 -3.11 -13.22
CA PRO A 94 -27.31 -2.74 -14.60
C PRO A 94 -26.68 -1.35 -14.70
N LEU A 95 -25.60 -1.23 -15.49
CA LEU A 95 -24.92 0.05 -15.74
C LEU A 95 -25.58 0.88 -16.85
N SER A 96 -26.49 0.29 -17.61
CA SER A 96 -27.24 0.95 -18.67
C SER A 96 -28.67 0.43 -18.74
N ALA A 97 -29.56 1.21 -19.36
CA ALA A 97 -30.95 0.83 -19.59
C ALA A 97 -31.08 -0.45 -20.44
N GLY A 98 -30.06 -0.80 -21.22
CA GLY A 98 -30.02 -2.02 -22.01
C GLY A 98 -29.79 -3.30 -21.19
N GLY A 99 -29.40 -3.19 -19.91
CA GLY A 99 -29.26 -4.36 -19.03
C GLY A 99 -28.03 -5.24 -19.31
N THR A 100 -27.31 -5.00 -20.40
CA THR A 100 -26.30 -5.94 -20.91
C THR A 100 -25.00 -5.96 -20.10
N THR A 101 -24.72 -4.92 -19.34
CA THR A 101 -23.58 -4.85 -18.44
C THR A 101 -24.08 -4.51 -17.05
N SER A 102 -23.66 -5.28 -16.06
CA SER A 102 -24.01 -5.03 -14.66
C SER A 102 -22.78 -4.93 -13.79
N ARG A 103 -22.89 -4.09 -12.77
CA ARG A 103 -21.95 -4.00 -11.66
C ARG A 103 -22.54 -4.73 -10.47
N CYS A 104 -21.83 -5.73 -9.98
CA CYS A 104 -22.18 -6.48 -8.80
C CYS A 104 -21.23 -6.10 -7.67
N SER A 105 -21.75 -5.68 -6.52
CA SER A 105 -20.96 -5.35 -5.34
C SER A 105 -21.33 -6.23 -4.15
N GLY A 106 -20.33 -6.54 -3.33
CA GLY A 106 -20.48 -7.27 -2.09
C GLY A 106 -19.26 -7.06 -1.21
N GLU A 107 -19.29 -7.65 -0.02
CA GLU A 107 -18.31 -7.36 1.01
C GLU A 107 -17.69 -8.63 1.59
N ALA A 108 -16.41 -8.56 1.93
CA ALA A 108 -15.71 -9.58 2.69
C ALA A 108 -15.13 -8.96 3.97
N THR A 109 -15.21 -9.68 5.09
CA THR A 109 -14.58 -9.26 6.35
C THR A 109 -13.25 -9.97 6.54
N VAL A 110 -12.19 -9.19 6.74
CA VAL A 110 -10.85 -9.66 7.07
C VAL A 110 -10.57 -9.30 8.54
N ALA A 111 -10.16 -10.28 9.35
CA ALA A 111 -9.98 -10.08 10.78
C ALA A 111 -8.63 -10.64 11.25
N ALA A 112 -7.64 -9.75 11.41
CA ALA A 112 -6.32 -10.06 11.95
C ALA A 112 -6.39 -10.52 13.41
N GLY A 113 -7.35 -9.99 14.18
CA GLY A 113 -7.60 -10.40 15.58
C GLY A 113 -8.25 -11.78 15.75
N SER A 114 -8.64 -12.44 14.65
CA SER A 114 -9.30 -13.73 14.69
C SER A 114 -8.29 -14.88 14.52
N ARG A 115 -8.72 -16.13 14.72
CA ARG A 115 -7.90 -17.32 14.36
C ARG A 115 -7.97 -17.66 12.85
N ALA A 116 -8.44 -16.74 12.01
CA ALA A 116 -8.64 -16.96 10.58
C ALA A 116 -7.60 -16.24 9.71
N LEU A 117 -6.74 -15.38 10.29
CA LEU A 117 -5.66 -14.71 9.59
C LEU A 117 -4.36 -14.81 10.38
N PHE A 118 -3.27 -15.24 9.73
CA PHE A 118 -1.94 -15.42 10.31
C PHE A 118 -0.87 -14.69 9.50
N ASP A 119 0.28 -14.43 10.13
CA ASP A 119 1.37 -13.65 9.54
C ASP A 119 1.83 -14.15 8.16
N ASP A 120 1.81 -15.47 7.95
CA ASP A 120 2.23 -16.13 6.72
C ASP A 120 1.18 -16.07 5.58
N GLN A 121 0.01 -15.48 5.84
CA GLN A 121 -1.08 -15.27 4.89
C GLN A 121 -1.12 -13.83 4.34
N ALA A 122 -0.23 -12.96 4.80
CA ALA A 122 0.05 -11.71 4.09
C ALA A 122 0.52 -12.04 2.66
N GLY A 123 0.33 -11.15 1.70
CA GLY A 123 0.82 -11.25 0.34
C GLY A 123 -0.25 -11.09 -0.74
N THR A 124 -0.07 -11.83 -1.83
CA THR A 124 -0.97 -11.81 -2.98
C THR A 124 -2.13 -12.75 -2.77
N TRP A 125 -3.34 -12.23 -2.92
CA TRP A 125 -4.60 -12.95 -2.85
C TRP A 125 -5.30 -12.93 -4.20
N PHE A 126 -6.14 -13.93 -4.46
CA PHE A 126 -6.82 -14.12 -5.73
C PHE A 126 -8.32 -14.25 -5.55
N VAL A 127 -9.07 -13.78 -6.56
CA VAL A 127 -10.53 -13.83 -6.59
C VAL A 127 -10.97 -14.99 -7.48
N ASP A 128 -11.70 -15.93 -6.91
CA ASP A 128 -12.43 -16.97 -7.63
C ASP A 128 -13.88 -16.56 -7.72
N LEU A 129 -14.48 -16.63 -8.91
CA LEU A 129 -15.86 -16.20 -9.11
C LEU A 129 -16.63 -17.05 -10.11
N ARG A 130 -17.96 -16.96 -10.00
CA ARG A 130 -18.93 -17.48 -10.95
C ARG A 130 -19.94 -16.40 -11.31
N ILE A 131 -20.08 -16.13 -12.60
CA ILE A 131 -21.12 -15.26 -13.16
C ILE A 131 -22.20 -16.14 -13.77
N ARG A 132 -23.47 -15.76 -13.56
CA ARG A 132 -24.64 -16.38 -14.18
C ARG A 132 -25.44 -15.32 -14.91
N ALA A 133 -25.65 -15.49 -16.21
CA ALA A 133 -26.52 -14.65 -17.02
C ALA A 133 -28.00 -15.01 -16.82
N ALA A 134 -28.89 -14.16 -17.35
CA ALA A 134 -30.33 -14.34 -17.23
C ALA A 134 -30.86 -15.49 -18.12
N ASP A 135 -30.23 -15.74 -19.26
CA ASP A 135 -30.58 -16.82 -20.19
C ASP A 135 -29.96 -18.19 -19.86
N GLY A 136 -29.11 -18.25 -18.82
CA GLY A 136 -28.53 -19.48 -18.30
C GLY A 136 -27.04 -19.65 -18.60
N ASP A 137 -26.44 -18.74 -19.36
CA ASP A 137 -24.99 -18.72 -19.61
C ASP A 137 -24.18 -18.52 -18.32
N ARG A 138 -22.94 -19.01 -18.36
CA ARG A 138 -22.08 -19.10 -17.17
C ARG A 138 -20.64 -18.77 -17.52
N TYR A 139 -20.00 -18.05 -16.61
CA TYR A 139 -18.56 -17.83 -16.61
C TYR A 139 -17.99 -18.24 -15.25
N VAL A 140 -16.96 -19.09 -15.24
CA VAL A 140 -16.27 -19.53 -14.02
C VAL A 140 -14.79 -19.31 -14.21
N SER A 141 -14.17 -18.61 -13.27
CA SER A 141 -12.73 -18.40 -13.25
C SER A 141 -12.20 -18.61 -11.85
N LYS A 142 -11.15 -19.43 -11.74
CA LYS A 142 -10.28 -19.48 -10.57
C LYS A 142 -9.12 -18.54 -10.87
N ASN A 143 -8.89 -17.55 -10.01
CA ASN A 143 -7.98 -16.43 -10.26
C ASN A 143 -8.44 -15.47 -11.39
N ALA A 144 -9.64 -14.93 -11.23
CA ALA A 144 -10.22 -13.88 -12.06
C ALA A 144 -9.52 -12.51 -11.88
N ALA A 145 -8.94 -12.27 -10.71
CA ALA A 145 -8.15 -11.09 -10.39
C ALA A 145 -7.27 -11.33 -9.16
N GLY A 146 -6.26 -10.46 -8.97
CA GLY A 146 -5.40 -10.46 -7.78
C GLY A 146 -5.48 -9.15 -7.00
N PHE A 147 -5.28 -9.23 -5.69
CA PHE A 147 -5.10 -8.07 -4.80
C PHE A 147 -4.02 -8.36 -3.76
N SER A 148 -3.57 -7.32 -3.04
CA SER A 148 -2.57 -7.45 -1.98
C SER A 148 -3.20 -7.25 -0.61
N LEU A 149 -2.92 -8.17 0.31
CA LEU A 149 -3.20 -8.05 1.74
C LEU A 149 -1.86 -7.98 2.49
N LYS A 150 -1.56 -6.88 3.16
CA LYS A 150 -0.28 -6.66 3.82
C LYS A 150 -0.46 -6.33 5.29
N ARG A 151 0.56 -6.67 6.08
CA ARG A 151 0.72 -6.21 7.46
C ARG A 151 1.06 -4.73 7.44
N SER A 152 0.40 -3.91 8.26
CA SER A 152 0.73 -2.49 8.35
C SER A 152 2.15 -2.30 8.91
N ALA A 153 2.77 -1.18 8.55
CA ALA A 153 4.01 -0.70 9.13
C ALA A 153 3.82 0.72 9.65
N ARG A 154 4.58 1.11 10.67
CA ARG A 154 4.60 2.50 11.15
C ARG A 154 5.95 2.88 11.71
N PHE A 155 6.25 4.18 11.65
CA PHE A 155 7.29 4.76 12.47
C PHE A 155 6.69 5.31 13.77
N ASP A 156 7.39 5.12 14.89
CA ASP A 156 7.19 5.84 16.13
C ASP A 156 8.53 6.40 16.65
N LEU A 157 8.49 7.16 17.75
CA LEU A 157 9.67 7.78 18.37
C LEU A 157 10.52 8.62 17.39
N ALA A 158 9.87 9.23 16.40
CA ALA A 158 10.53 10.03 15.39
C ALA A 158 10.96 11.38 16.01
N ALA A 159 12.22 11.75 15.82
CA ALA A 159 12.74 13.01 16.35
C ALA A 159 13.93 13.50 15.53
N ALA A 160 14.09 14.83 15.46
CA ALA A 160 15.25 15.51 14.90
C ALA A 160 15.84 16.42 15.98
N ASP A 161 17.04 16.09 16.46
CA ASP A 161 17.67 16.76 17.59
C ASP A 161 19.07 17.30 17.21
N PRO A 162 19.38 18.59 17.48
CA PRO A 162 18.45 19.64 17.92
C PRO A 162 17.52 20.10 16.79
N ALA A 163 16.31 20.56 17.13
CA ALA A 163 15.35 21.09 16.17
C ALA A 163 15.72 22.47 15.60
N ARG A 164 16.70 23.16 16.22
CA ARG A 164 17.30 24.40 15.74
C ARG A 164 18.82 24.28 15.79
N VAL A 165 19.50 24.66 14.70
CA VAL A 165 20.97 24.59 14.61
C VAL A 165 21.51 25.66 13.66
N ALA A 166 22.77 26.06 13.82
CA ALA A 166 23.44 26.87 12.79
C ALA A 166 23.65 26.08 11.50
N GLU A 167 23.74 26.78 10.37
CA GLU A 167 24.06 26.14 9.08
C GLU A 167 25.37 25.32 9.17
N GLY A 168 25.35 24.11 8.62
CA GLY A 168 26.44 23.14 8.69
C GLY A 168 26.51 22.34 10.00
N GLY A 169 25.74 22.72 11.04
CA GLY A 169 25.68 21.98 12.29
C GLY A 169 25.01 20.61 12.14
N ALA A 170 25.38 19.67 13.01
CA ALA A 170 24.87 18.30 12.95
C ALA A 170 23.48 18.18 13.58
N VAL A 171 22.61 17.43 12.92
CA VAL A 171 21.28 17.04 13.42
C VAL A 171 21.21 15.52 13.43
N THR A 172 20.87 14.94 14.58
CA THR A 172 20.55 13.52 14.71
C THR A 172 19.07 13.33 14.42
N VAL A 173 18.75 12.62 13.34
CA VAL A 173 17.37 12.22 13.02
C VAL A 173 17.21 10.76 13.36
N ARG A 174 16.22 10.42 14.17
CA ARG A 174 15.95 9.08 14.68
C ARG A 174 14.48 8.70 14.54
N ALA A 175 14.21 7.40 14.53
CA ALA A 175 12.87 6.82 14.60
C ALA A 175 12.97 5.33 14.97
N ARG A 176 11.83 4.68 15.22
CA ARG A 176 11.70 3.23 15.28
C ARG A 176 10.64 2.75 14.30
N LEU A 177 10.98 1.75 13.49
CA LEU A 177 10.07 1.13 12.53
C LEU A 177 9.48 -0.17 13.11
N GLN A 178 8.16 -0.26 13.10
CA GLN A 178 7.41 -1.42 13.55
C GLN A 178 6.52 -1.98 12.43
N ARG A 179 6.10 -3.23 12.57
CA ARG A 179 5.02 -3.84 11.77
C ARG A 179 4.01 -4.54 12.65
N ALA A 180 2.78 -4.64 12.15
CA ALA A 180 1.76 -5.49 12.72
C ALA A 180 2.24 -6.95 12.75
N ASP A 181 1.92 -7.68 13.81
CA ASP A 181 2.06 -9.12 13.96
C ASP A 181 0.70 -9.67 14.36
N TRP A 182 0.06 -10.37 13.43
CA TRP A 182 -1.30 -10.85 13.56
C TRP A 182 -1.35 -12.05 14.53
N ASP A 183 -0.29 -12.88 14.54
CA ASP A 183 -0.19 -14.03 15.45
C ASP A 183 -0.10 -13.59 16.91
N ARG A 184 0.68 -12.54 17.18
CA ARG A 184 0.87 -11.96 18.51
C ARG A 184 -0.15 -10.89 18.86
N LYS A 185 -0.93 -10.42 17.87
CA LYS A 185 -1.84 -9.27 18.00
C LYS A 185 -1.13 -8.04 18.56
N ALA A 186 0.10 -7.82 18.12
CA ALA A 186 0.95 -6.75 18.62
C ALA A 186 1.81 -6.16 17.50
N GLU A 187 2.49 -5.07 17.82
CA GLU A 187 3.44 -4.46 16.89
C GLU A 187 4.84 -4.87 17.28
N VAL A 188 5.58 -5.35 16.30
CA VAL A 188 6.92 -5.89 16.49
C VAL A 188 7.95 -5.07 15.72
N PRO A 189 9.18 -4.94 16.25
CA PRO A 189 10.28 -4.34 15.53
C PRO A 189 10.47 -4.92 14.13
N GLN A 190 10.64 -4.04 13.13
CA GLN A 190 11.10 -4.47 11.81
C GLN A 190 12.62 -4.48 11.76
N GLN A 191 13.25 -5.58 12.18
CA GLN A 191 14.71 -5.69 12.19
C GLN A 191 15.32 -5.77 10.78
N GLY A 192 16.44 -5.05 10.57
CA GLY A 192 17.24 -5.13 9.34
C GLY A 192 16.59 -4.50 8.10
N THR A 193 15.44 -3.84 8.25
CA THR A 193 14.72 -3.15 7.17
C THR A 193 15.43 -1.86 6.78
N ALA A 194 15.55 -1.63 5.47
CA ALA A 194 16.09 -0.37 4.95
C ALA A 194 15.03 0.74 5.02
N ALA A 195 15.44 1.89 5.55
CA ALA A 195 14.64 3.12 5.62
C ALA A 195 15.45 4.30 5.08
N TYR A 196 14.76 5.27 4.51
CA TYR A 196 15.33 6.42 3.83
C TYR A 196 15.02 7.69 4.62
N LEU A 197 16.07 8.42 5.01
CA LEU A 197 15.92 9.76 5.57
C LEU A 197 15.72 10.74 4.41
N GLN A 198 14.60 11.43 4.41
CA GLN A 198 14.25 12.41 3.40
C GLN A 198 14.22 13.81 4.01
N PHE A 199 14.51 14.82 3.19
CA PHE A 199 14.44 16.23 3.56
C PHE A 199 13.68 17.02 2.51
N ARG A 200 12.88 17.99 2.98
CA ARG A 200 12.14 18.95 2.18
C ARG A 200 12.47 20.36 2.66
N PRO A 201 13.14 21.19 1.85
CA PRO A 201 13.42 22.59 2.17
C PRO A 201 12.12 23.41 2.36
N VAL A 202 12.18 24.48 3.16
CA VAL A 202 11.08 25.46 3.24
C VAL A 202 10.76 26.03 1.86
N GLY A 203 9.47 26.14 1.53
CA GLY A 203 9.00 26.64 0.24
C GLY A 203 9.07 25.63 -0.91
N SER A 204 9.46 24.38 -0.63
CA SER A 204 9.43 23.28 -1.59
C SER A 204 8.39 22.22 -1.19
N ASP A 205 7.77 21.59 -2.18
CA ASP A 205 6.90 20.42 -2.01
C ASP A 205 7.62 19.09 -2.27
N THR A 206 8.92 19.13 -2.59
CA THR A 206 9.69 17.97 -3.04
C THR A 206 10.53 17.38 -1.91
N TRP A 207 10.29 16.11 -1.59
CA TRP A 207 11.12 15.32 -0.69
C TRP A 207 12.33 14.74 -1.43
N THR A 208 13.53 14.91 -0.86
CA THR A 208 14.78 14.34 -1.40
C THR A 208 15.42 13.41 -0.39
N THR A 209 15.81 12.20 -0.80
CA THR A 209 16.55 11.26 0.06
C THR A 209 17.96 11.77 0.34
N LEU A 210 18.28 11.96 1.63
CA LEU A 210 19.61 12.34 2.11
C LEU A 210 20.48 11.13 2.46
N ALA A 211 19.86 10.10 3.06
CA ALA A 211 20.58 8.95 3.58
C ALA A 211 19.70 7.69 3.57
N THR A 212 20.35 6.54 3.64
CA THR A 212 19.71 5.23 3.87
C THR A 212 20.28 4.65 5.16
N ALA A 213 19.42 4.12 6.02
CA ALA A 213 19.79 3.41 7.24
C ALA A 213 19.11 2.04 7.27
N ARG A 214 19.63 1.13 8.09
CA ARG A 214 18.95 -0.11 8.44
C ARG A 214 18.59 -0.11 9.91
N THR A 215 17.43 -0.65 10.21
CA THR A 215 16.94 -0.82 11.58
C THR A 215 17.73 -1.88 12.33
N ASP A 216 17.95 -1.66 13.62
CA ASP A 216 18.54 -2.64 14.52
C ASP A 216 17.51 -3.69 15.01
N ALA A 217 17.88 -4.49 16.02
CA ALA A 217 17.02 -5.53 16.58
C ALA A 217 15.73 -4.99 17.22
N ASP A 218 15.75 -3.75 17.72
CA ASP A 218 14.60 -3.07 18.33
C ASP A 218 13.83 -2.22 17.30
N GLY A 219 14.24 -2.28 16.03
CA GLY A 219 13.62 -1.52 14.96
C GLY A 219 14.08 -0.07 14.92
N LEU A 220 15.07 0.32 15.74
CA LEU A 220 15.55 1.69 15.85
C LEU A 220 16.50 2.03 14.71
N LEU A 221 16.51 3.30 14.34
CA LEU A 221 17.42 3.88 13.36
C LEU A 221 17.78 5.31 13.76
N ALA A 222 19.01 5.70 13.48
CA ALA A 222 19.50 7.06 13.70
C ALA A 222 20.55 7.44 12.65
N VAL A 223 20.46 8.65 12.12
CA VAL A 223 21.45 9.20 11.18
C VAL A 223 21.79 10.62 11.58
N ASN A 224 23.09 10.94 11.55
CA ASN A 224 23.58 12.30 11.70
C ASN A 224 23.77 12.94 10.33
N VAL A 225 23.12 14.08 10.10
CA VAL A 225 23.24 14.86 8.87
C VAL A 225 23.59 16.31 9.17
N PRO A 226 24.38 16.99 8.33
CA PRO A 226 24.59 18.42 8.45
C PRO A 226 23.35 19.18 7.97
N ALA A 227 22.94 20.19 8.74
CA ALA A 227 21.87 21.11 8.36
C ALA A 227 22.33 22.01 7.20
N ARG A 228 21.60 21.98 6.08
CA ARG A 228 21.92 22.78 4.88
C ARG A 228 21.02 24.00 4.71
N GLY A 229 20.07 24.19 5.63
CA GLY A 229 19.03 25.21 5.54
C GLY A 229 17.75 24.74 6.23
N PRO A 230 16.78 25.64 6.44
CA PRO A 230 15.54 25.31 7.11
C PRO A 230 14.66 24.39 6.25
N GLY A 231 13.88 23.53 6.91
CA GLY A 231 13.00 22.59 6.22
C GLY A 231 12.38 21.58 7.17
N ALA A 232 12.17 20.37 6.68
CA ALA A 232 11.73 19.26 7.52
C ALA A 232 12.32 17.94 7.05
N PHE A 233 12.50 17.01 7.99
CA PHE A 233 12.84 15.63 7.74
C PHE A 233 11.60 14.73 7.78
N GLN A 234 11.68 13.58 7.12
CA GLN A 234 10.81 12.43 7.38
C GLN A 234 11.58 11.13 7.12
N TRP A 235 11.16 10.05 7.75
CA TRP A 235 11.58 8.71 7.41
C TRP A 235 10.58 8.06 6.45
N TYR A 236 11.11 7.33 5.48
CA TYR A 236 10.33 6.54 4.54
C TYR A 236 10.84 5.10 4.50
N ALA A 237 9.94 4.13 4.68
CA ALA A 237 10.18 2.72 4.42
C ALA A 237 9.24 2.26 3.30
N PRO A 238 9.75 1.70 2.18
CA PRO A 238 8.92 1.38 1.02
C PRO A 238 7.99 0.16 1.23
N GLY A 239 8.24 -0.65 2.26
CA GLY A 239 7.57 -1.93 2.45
C GLY A 239 8.07 -3.00 1.47
N ASP A 240 7.40 -4.15 1.45
CA ASP A 240 7.70 -5.28 0.58
C ASP A 240 6.43 -6.04 0.19
N LYS A 241 6.55 -7.31 -0.24
CA LYS A 241 5.38 -8.13 -0.62
C LYS A 241 4.42 -8.38 0.55
N TRP A 242 4.92 -8.41 1.77
CA TRP A 242 4.20 -8.88 2.96
C TRP A 242 3.82 -7.72 3.90
N THR A 243 4.62 -6.66 3.88
CA THR A 243 4.50 -5.50 4.77
C THR A 243 4.28 -4.23 3.98
N ALA A 244 3.36 -3.39 4.44
CA ALA A 244 3.08 -2.09 3.86
C ALA A 244 4.28 -1.12 3.99
N GLY A 245 4.27 -0.06 3.18
CA GLY A 245 5.19 1.06 3.38
C GLY A 245 4.79 1.91 4.59
N ALA A 246 5.74 2.69 5.10
CA ALA A 246 5.51 3.62 6.20
C ALA A 246 6.22 4.94 5.95
N VAL A 247 5.61 6.03 6.43
CA VAL A 247 6.21 7.36 6.51
C VAL A 247 6.11 7.82 7.96
N SER A 248 7.15 8.45 8.50
CA SER A 248 7.05 9.06 9.83
C SER A 248 6.21 10.34 9.81
N GLU A 249 5.95 10.88 10.99
CA GLU A 249 5.57 12.29 11.10
C GLU A 249 6.67 13.20 10.52
N VAL A 250 6.27 14.42 10.16
CA VAL A 250 7.17 15.45 9.62
C VAL A 250 7.92 16.10 10.77
N LEU A 251 9.24 16.09 10.69
CA LEU A 251 10.15 16.60 11.72
C LEU A 251 10.74 17.95 11.30
N PRO A 252 10.22 19.09 11.79
CA PRO A 252 10.71 20.41 11.37
C PRO A 252 12.16 20.65 11.82
N LEU A 253 12.91 21.39 11.00
CA LEU A 253 14.25 21.87 11.31
C LEU A 253 14.33 23.38 11.04
N GLU A 254 14.68 24.13 12.07
CA GLU A 254 15.07 25.52 11.97
C GLU A 254 16.59 25.62 11.80
N VAL A 255 17.03 26.50 10.89
CA VAL A 255 18.45 26.79 10.71
C VAL A 255 18.68 28.26 10.94
N ASP A 256 19.52 28.58 11.93
CA ASP A 256 19.97 29.94 12.17
C ASP A 256 20.91 30.31 11.01
N GLY A 257 20.46 31.22 10.15
CA GLY A 257 21.30 31.75 9.09
C GLY A 257 22.43 32.58 9.69
N ALA A 258 23.61 32.54 9.06
CA ALA A 258 24.56 33.64 9.22
C ALA A 258 23.79 34.93 8.91
N GLY A 259 23.58 35.76 9.92
CA GLY A 259 22.78 36.98 9.79
C GLY A 259 23.20 37.72 8.53
N ALA A 260 22.23 38.10 7.71
CA ALA A 260 22.46 39.09 6.68
C ALA A 260 23.20 40.26 7.35
N HIS A 261 24.46 40.50 6.97
CA HIS A 261 25.13 41.73 7.36
C HIS A 261 24.28 42.88 6.80
N PRO A 262 23.72 43.76 7.65
CA PRO A 262 23.11 44.97 7.17
C PRO A 262 24.26 45.90 6.79
N GLY A 263 24.62 45.90 5.50
CA GLY A 263 25.52 46.88 4.90
C GLY A 263 26.71 46.28 4.15
N GLN A 264 26.52 46.01 2.87
CA GLN A 264 27.44 46.40 1.78
C GLN A 264 26.60 46.70 0.53
#